data_AF-A0A848FN23-F1
#
_entry.id   AF-A0A848FN23-F1
#
_cell.length_a   1.000
_cell.length_b   1.000
_cell.length_c   1.000
_cell.angle_alpha   90.00
_cell.angle_beta   90.00
_cell.angle_gamma   90.00
#
_symmetry.space_group_name_H-M   'P 1'
#
loop_
_entity.id
_entity.type
_entity.pdbx_description
1 polymer ?
#
loop_
_entity_poly.entity_id
_entity_poly.type
_entity_poly.pdbx_seq_one_letter_code
_entity_poly.pdbx_strand_id
1 'polypeptide(L)'
;MQTLISRQAYLDWLRILAIAGVLFFHSAMPYVAEWGWHLKNKELSNLLMEFNFWLSRFRMPLLLFISGAVTCVMLQKRTGSGFIGLRFRRLFIPLIAGVLIVVPPQVYLERVHNGYTGNFFDFYPTIFTSGAYPAGNFSWHHLWFIVYLFIYDVVFTPFFTWIIRSRAKHWFDQLFSWFATGRRIYLLMLPGVLIHTFLAGKFPGTNDLIHDYCFFFYWLFFLLVGFLCMCAPALMDCLERDRRLSLAIAFASIICINYFRWNNLEDAIQTRFYWALYPVMAYMWVFALVGYGKRYLNKPHKSLGYLNQMVYPFYIVHQTVIVILTFYVIRTTDTIWMKYFFTVLLTLAISLTLIHVFIRPFKAGRWLFGMKDQTTNKPA
;
A
#
# COMPACT_ATOMS: atom_id res chain seq x y z
N MET A 1 9.08 -30.57 18.00
CA MET A 1 9.63 -30.44 16.63
C MET A 1 8.52 -29.95 15.70
N GLN A 2 8.15 -28.67 15.82
CA GLN A 2 7.22 -28.01 14.89
C GLN A 2 8.05 -27.51 13.72
N THR A 3 7.85 -28.12 12.55
CA THR A 3 8.41 -27.67 11.28
C THR A 3 7.96 -26.23 11.03
N LEU A 4 8.88 -25.30 11.35
CA LEU A 4 8.87 -23.92 10.91
C LEU A 4 8.81 -23.93 9.38
N ILE A 5 7.60 -23.91 8.81
CA ILE A 5 7.42 -23.20 7.54
C ILE A 5 7.99 -21.82 7.84
N SER A 6 9.22 -21.57 7.40
CA SER A 6 9.88 -20.28 7.58
C SER A 6 8.94 -19.25 6.99
N ARG A 7 8.22 -18.55 7.87
CA ARG A 7 7.45 -17.38 7.51
C ARG A 7 8.48 -16.48 6.84
N GLN A 8 8.30 -16.21 5.55
CA GLN A 8 9.28 -15.52 4.73
C GLN A 8 9.59 -14.15 5.35
N ALA A 9 10.62 -14.11 6.21
CA ALA A 9 10.82 -13.01 7.16
C ALA A 9 11.09 -11.70 6.42
N TYR A 10 11.70 -11.82 5.24
CA TYR A 10 11.94 -10.67 4.37
C TYR A 10 10.66 -10.02 3.86
N LEU A 11 9.60 -10.77 3.55
CA LEU A 11 8.33 -10.18 3.11
C LEU A 11 7.67 -9.39 4.25
N ASP A 12 7.77 -9.88 5.48
CA ASP A 12 7.31 -9.14 6.66
C ASP A 12 8.12 -7.86 6.87
N TRP A 13 9.46 -7.93 6.77
CA TRP A 13 10.31 -6.74 6.86
C TRP A 13 9.99 -5.71 5.77
N LEU A 14 9.88 -6.14 4.52
CA LEU A 14 9.53 -5.25 3.41
C LEU A 14 8.17 -4.59 3.62
N ARG A 15 7.18 -5.34 4.13
CA ARG A 15 5.88 -4.76 4.49
C ARG A 15 6.02 -3.72 5.60
N ILE A 16 6.77 -4.02 6.67
CA ILE A 16 6.98 -3.08 7.78
C ILE A 16 7.66 -1.81 7.27
N LEU A 17 8.70 -1.93 6.45
CA LEU A 17 9.42 -0.80 5.87
C LEU A 17 8.52 0.01 4.91
N ALA A 18 7.69 -0.65 4.11
CA ALA A 18 6.73 0.01 3.24
C ALA A 18 5.70 0.81 4.04
N ILE A 19 5.16 0.24 5.13
CA ILE A 19 4.23 0.94 6.02
C ILE A 19 4.91 2.08 6.78
N ALA A 20 6.16 1.91 7.23
CA ALA A 20 6.94 3.01 7.79
C ALA A 20 7.13 4.13 6.76
N GLY A 21 7.38 3.79 5.49
CA GLY A 21 7.43 4.75 4.38
C GLY A 21 6.13 5.54 4.20
N VAL A 22 4.95 4.95 4.50
CA VAL A 22 3.67 5.67 4.45
C VAL A 22 3.64 6.84 5.44
N LEU A 23 4.21 6.67 6.65
CA LEU A 23 4.28 7.74 7.65
C LEU A 23 5.03 8.95 7.10
N PHE A 24 6.23 8.74 6.57
CA PHE A 24 7.04 9.82 5.99
C PHE A 24 6.33 10.49 4.81
N PHE A 25 5.72 9.68 3.94
CA PHE A 25 4.99 10.18 2.78
C PHE A 25 3.81 11.08 3.15
N HIS A 26 2.88 10.61 3.99
CA HIS A 26 1.71 11.40 4.35
C HIS A 26 2.08 12.60 5.22
N SER A 27 3.14 12.50 6.04
CA SER A 27 3.62 13.66 6.81
C SER A 27 4.23 14.74 5.91
N ALA A 28 4.71 14.38 4.72
CA ALA A 28 5.25 15.34 3.74
C ALA A 28 4.15 16.02 2.90
N MET A 29 2.98 15.38 2.73
CA MET A 29 1.89 15.87 1.87
C MET A 29 1.42 17.32 2.13
N PRO A 30 1.36 17.82 3.38
CA PRO A 30 1.03 19.23 3.64
C PRO A 30 2.01 20.23 3.02
N TYR A 31 3.24 19.80 2.72
CA TYR A 31 4.34 20.67 2.33
C TYR A 31 4.78 20.50 0.86
N VAL A 32 4.26 19.52 0.10
CA VAL A 32 4.67 19.32 -1.31
C VAL A 32 4.17 20.45 -2.23
N ALA A 33 4.88 20.82 -3.29
CA ALA A 33 4.53 22.00 -4.10
C ALA A 33 3.29 21.84 -5.00
N GLU A 34 3.23 20.78 -5.80
CA GLU A 34 2.26 20.70 -6.90
C GLU A 34 0.98 19.91 -6.56
N TRP A 35 0.98 19.12 -5.49
CA TRP A 35 -0.13 18.20 -5.21
C TRP A 35 -1.09 18.74 -4.16
N GLY A 36 -2.39 18.57 -4.44
CA GLY A 36 -3.47 18.80 -3.50
C GLY A 36 -3.44 17.82 -2.32
N TRP A 37 -3.86 18.31 -1.16
CA TRP A 37 -4.06 17.52 0.05
C TRP A 37 -5.06 18.22 0.97
N HIS A 38 -5.55 17.51 2.00
CA HIS A 38 -6.50 18.03 2.99
C HIS A 38 -6.16 19.45 3.49
N LEU A 39 -4.90 19.64 3.87
CA LEU A 39 -4.41 20.87 4.48
C LEU A 39 -3.01 21.13 3.94
N LYS A 40 -2.74 22.38 3.52
CA LYS A 40 -1.46 22.80 2.95
C LYS A 40 -0.82 23.90 3.79
N ASN A 41 0.49 23.79 3.99
CA ASN A 41 1.28 24.89 4.53
C ASN A 41 1.40 26.00 3.48
N LYS A 42 1.59 27.26 3.92
CA LYS A 42 1.76 28.40 3.01
C LYS A 42 3.02 28.27 2.16
N GLU A 43 4.13 27.87 2.79
CA GLU A 43 5.38 27.58 2.10
C GLU A 43 5.44 26.10 1.71
N LEU A 44 5.91 25.82 0.49
CA LEU A 44 5.96 24.47 -0.07
C LEU A 44 7.39 24.09 -0.48
N SER A 45 7.63 22.78 -0.66
CA SER A 45 8.94 22.19 -0.91
C SER A 45 8.91 21.22 -2.10
N ASN A 46 9.69 21.55 -3.14
CA ASN A 46 9.94 20.66 -4.27
C ASN A 46 10.75 19.42 -3.86
N LEU A 47 11.61 19.53 -2.85
CA LEU A 47 12.39 18.38 -2.37
C LEU A 47 11.49 17.32 -1.72
N LEU A 48 10.55 17.75 -0.86
CA LEU A 48 9.54 16.85 -0.29
C LEU A 48 8.60 16.28 -1.37
N MET A 49 8.30 17.09 -2.39
CA MET A 49 7.52 16.63 -3.55
C MET A 49 8.24 15.52 -4.32
N GLU A 50 9.52 15.68 -4.66
CA GLU A 50 10.28 14.66 -5.39
C GLU A 50 10.52 13.39 -4.54
N PHE A 51 10.74 13.54 -3.23
CA PHE A 51 10.76 12.41 -2.31
C PHE A 51 9.43 11.63 -2.33
N ASN A 52 8.30 12.34 -2.24
CA ASN A 52 6.97 11.72 -2.33
C ASN A 52 6.69 11.13 -3.71
N PHE A 53 7.15 11.79 -4.78
CA PHE A 53 7.07 11.28 -6.14
C PHE A 53 7.75 9.92 -6.21
N TRP A 54 9.03 9.83 -5.85
CA TRP A 54 9.80 8.58 -5.84
C TRP A 54 9.15 7.50 -4.98
N LEU A 55 8.82 7.81 -3.72
CA LEU A 55 8.32 6.82 -2.76
C LEU A 55 6.94 6.27 -3.16
N SER A 56 6.08 7.08 -3.78
CA SER A 56 4.76 6.64 -4.24
C SER A 56 4.82 5.65 -5.40
N ARG A 57 5.92 5.62 -6.18
CA ARG A 57 6.02 4.77 -7.38
C ARG A 57 6.01 3.28 -7.10
N PHE A 58 6.57 2.85 -5.98
CA PHE A 58 6.78 1.43 -5.71
C PHE A 58 6.21 0.94 -4.38
N ARG A 59 5.94 1.84 -3.42
CA ARG A 59 5.47 1.44 -2.09
C ARG A 59 4.14 0.69 -2.14
N MET A 60 3.13 1.22 -2.83
CA MET A 60 1.82 0.57 -2.97
C MET A 60 1.90 -0.70 -3.82
N PRO A 61 2.57 -0.70 -4.99
CA PRO A 61 2.93 -1.92 -5.71
C PRO A 61 3.56 -3.02 -4.85
N LEU A 62 4.52 -2.66 -3.99
CA LEU A 62 5.20 -3.59 -3.10
C LEU A 62 4.24 -4.21 -2.09
N LEU A 63 3.36 -3.40 -1.48
CA LEU A 63 2.35 -3.89 -0.56
C LEU A 63 1.35 -4.85 -1.25
N LEU A 64 0.95 -4.55 -2.50
CA LEU A 64 0.08 -5.43 -3.29
C LEU A 64 0.78 -6.75 -3.65
N PHE A 65 2.04 -6.69 -4.09
CA PHE A 65 2.86 -7.88 -4.34
C PHE A 65 2.98 -8.75 -3.09
N ILE A 66 3.33 -8.15 -1.94
CA ILE A 66 3.43 -8.88 -0.67
C ILE A 66 2.08 -9.47 -0.27
N SER A 67 0.98 -8.74 -0.50
CA SER A 67 -0.37 -9.22 -0.20
C SER A 67 -0.74 -10.44 -1.04
N GLY A 68 -0.38 -10.46 -2.32
CA GLY A 68 -0.52 -11.64 -3.19
C GLY A 68 0.29 -12.84 -2.69
N ALA A 69 1.55 -12.62 -2.32
CA ALA A 69 2.40 -13.67 -1.75
C ALA A 69 1.79 -14.24 -0.46
N VAL A 70 1.28 -13.38 0.42
CA VAL A 70 0.58 -13.79 1.64
C VAL A 70 -0.72 -14.56 1.32
N THR A 71 -1.46 -14.17 0.28
CA THR A 71 -2.66 -14.91 -0.19
C THR A 71 -2.31 -16.33 -0.59
N CYS A 72 -1.20 -16.57 -1.33
CA CYS A 72 -0.76 -17.94 -1.67
C CYS A 72 -0.52 -18.79 -0.41
N VAL A 73 0.19 -18.25 0.60
CA VAL A 73 0.43 -18.96 1.87
C VAL A 73 -0.86 -19.22 2.67
N MET A 74 -1.78 -18.25 2.68
CA MET A 74 -3.03 -18.36 3.44
C MET A 74 -3.97 -19.43 2.88
N LEU A 75 -4.03 -19.55 1.55
CA LEU A 75 -4.87 -20.51 0.83
C LEU A 75 -4.34 -21.94 0.84
N GLN A 76 -3.03 -22.15 1.03
CA GLN A 76 -2.47 -23.50 1.22
C GLN A 76 -3.07 -24.24 2.43
N LYS A 77 -3.64 -23.51 3.39
CA LYS A 77 -4.18 -24.05 4.65
C LYS A 77 -5.69 -23.86 4.79
N ARG A 78 -6.40 -23.40 3.76
CA ARG A 78 -7.82 -23.01 3.85
C ARG A 78 -8.59 -23.30 2.57
N THR A 79 -9.90 -23.52 2.71
CA THR A 79 -10.84 -23.47 1.60
C THR A 79 -11.03 -22.03 1.10
N GLY A 80 -11.55 -21.87 -0.12
CA GLY A 80 -11.87 -20.54 -0.67
C GLY A 80 -12.85 -19.75 0.20
N SER A 81 -13.92 -20.40 0.69
CA SER A 81 -14.88 -19.77 1.60
C SER A 81 -14.25 -19.39 2.95
N GLY A 82 -13.39 -20.25 3.51
CA GLY A 82 -12.64 -19.94 4.74
C GLY A 82 -11.66 -18.79 4.56
N PHE A 83 -11.09 -18.62 3.37
CA PHE A 83 -10.27 -17.47 3.01
C PHE A 83 -11.10 -16.18 2.93
N ILE A 84 -12.22 -16.18 2.20
CA ILE A 84 -13.13 -15.02 2.11
C ILE A 84 -13.61 -14.59 3.50
N GLY A 85 -14.07 -15.53 4.33
CA GLY A 85 -14.52 -15.23 5.69
C GLY A 85 -13.42 -14.62 6.57
N LEU A 86 -12.17 -15.05 6.39
CA LEU A 86 -11.02 -14.46 7.08
C LEU A 86 -10.72 -13.04 6.59
N ARG A 87 -10.81 -12.79 5.27
CA ARG A 87 -10.60 -11.47 4.68
C ARG A 87 -11.70 -10.49 5.06
N PHE A 88 -12.95 -10.93 5.13
CA PHE A 88 -14.05 -10.14 5.66
C PHE A 88 -13.75 -9.66 7.09
N ARG A 89 -13.35 -10.56 7.99
CA ARG A 89 -13.05 -10.21 9.38
C ARG A 89 -11.81 -9.32 9.55
N ARG A 90 -10.81 -9.46 8.69
CA ARG A 90 -9.51 -8.77 8.83
C ARG A 90 -9.32 -7.54 7.96
N LEU A 91 -10.15 -7.36 6.93
CA LEU A 91 -10.07 -6.23 5.99
C LEU A 91 -11.38 -5.45 5.96
N PHE A 92 -12.51 -6.12 5.70
CA PHE A 92 -13.79 -5.42 5.55
C PHE A 92 -14.27 -4.78 6.87
N ILE A 93 -14.23 -5.50 7.98
CA ILE A 93 -14.64 -4.95 9.29
C ILE A 93 -13.75 -3.74 9.68
N PRO A 94 -12.41 -3.83 9.59
CA PRO A 94 -11.56 -2.67 9.85
C PRO A 94 -11.70 -1.52 8.86
N LEU A 95 -12.03 -1.82 7.60
CA LEU A 95 -12.35 -0.79 6.61
C LEU A 95 -13.58 0.01 7.04
N ILE A 96 -14.68 -0.65 7.40
CA ILE A 96 -15.89 0.03 7.86
C ILE A 96 -15.62 0.84 9.13
N ALA A 97 -14.90 0.28 10.10
CA ALA A 97 -14.48 1.02 11.29
C ALA A 97 -13.64 2.26 10.92
N GLY A 98 -12.72 2.10 9.97
CA GLY A 98 -11.90 3.20 9.46
C GLY A 98 -12.72 4.31 8.79
N VAL A 99 -13.64 3.95 7.91
CA VAL A 99 -14.53 4.88 7.20
C VAL A 99 -15.44 5.65 8.16
N LEU A 100 -15.98 4.98 9.19
CA LEU A 100 -16.95 5.58 10.11
C LEU A 100 -16.33 6.30 11.31
N ILE A 101 -15.13 5.93 11.73
CA ILE A 101 -14.53 6.46 12.98
C ILE A 101 -13.26 7.26 12.68
N VAL A 102 -12.41 6.74 11.79
CA VAL A 102 -11.04 7.24 11.63
C VAL A 102 -10.96 8.33 10.56
N VAL A 103 -11.67 8.17 9.46
CA VAL A 103 -11.69 9.14 8.35
C VAL A 103 -12.45 10.44 8.68
N PRO A 104 -13.62 10.42 9.36
CA PRO A 104 -14.44 11.62 9.54
C PRO A 104 -13.73 12.84 10.15
N PRO A 105 -12.86 12.70 11.17
CA PRO A 105 -12.11 13.84 11.69
C PRO A 105 -11.20 14.50 10.65
N GLN A 106 -10.71 13.77 9.65
CA GLN A 106 -9.90 14.35 8.57
C GLN A 106 -10.73 15.30 7.72
N VAL A 107 -11.89 14.83 7.25
CA VAL A 107 -12.81 15.61 6.41
C VAL A 107 -13.37 16.80 7.19
N TYR A 108 -13.72 16.59 8.47
CA TYR A 108 -14.20 17.67 9.34
C TYR A 108 -13.18 18.82 9.42
N LEU A 109 -11.92 18.52 9.76
CA LEU A 109 -10.89 19.55 9.89
C LEU A 109 -10.58 20.25 8.56
N GLU A 110 -10.66 19.54 7.45
CA GLU A 110 -10.59 20.14 6.12
C GLU A 110 -11.77 21.09 5.87
N ARG A 111 -13.01 20.70 6.17
CA ARG A 111 -14.17 21.60 6.04
C ARG A 111 -14.08 22.81 6.95
N VAL A 112 -13.61 22.66 8.19
CA VAL A 112 -13.36 23.77 9.12
C VAL A 112 -12.30 24.71 8.55
N HIS A 113 -11.22 24.17 7.99
CA HIS A 113 -10.20 24.97 7.32
C HIS A 113 -10.78 25.76 6.13
N ASN A 114 -11.75 25.17 5.42
CA ASN A 114 -12.45 25.78 4.29
C ASN A 114 -13.67 26.64 4.70
N GLY A 115 -13.85 26.95 5.99
CA GLY A 115 -14.85 27.92 6.47
C GLY A 115 -16.08 27.34 7.17
N TYR A 116 -16.17 26.02 7.39
CA TYR A 116 -17.23 25.44 8.24
C TYR A 116 -17.05 25.88 9.70
N THR A 117 -18.12 26.38 10.34
CA THR A 117 -18.09 26.94 11.70
C THR A 117 -18.76 26.07 12.77
N GLY A 118 -19.42 24.98 12.39
CA GLY A 118 -20.08 24.07 13.31
C GLY A 118 -19.13 23.13 14.07
N ASN A 119 -19.65 22.43 15.07
CA ASN A 119 -18.89 21.42 15.80
C ASN A 119 -18.91 20.07 15.08
N PHE A 120 -18.10 19.11 15.56
CA PHE A 120 -17.98 17.79 14.94
C PHE A 120 -19.29 16.98 14.95
N PHE A 121 -20.12 17.11 15.98
CA PHE A 121 -21.37 16.36 16.10
C PHE A 121 -22.43 16.85 15.11
N ASP A 122 -22.45 18.15 14.82
CA ASP A 122 -23.30 18.71 13.76
C ASP A 122 -22.80 18.32 12.36
N PHE A 123 -21.48 18.20 12.20
CA PHE A 123 -20.85 17.77 10.96
C PHE A 123 -21.09 16.29 10.66
N TYR A 124 -21.01 15.41 11.65
CA TYR A 124 -20.95 13.96 11.43
C TYR A 124 -22.13 13.38 10.62
N PRO A 125 -23.41 13.76 10.85
CA PRO A 125 -24.53 13.29 10.02
C PRO A 125 -24.37 13.60 8.54
N THR A 126 -23.66 14.69 8.19
CA THR A 126 -23.46 15.10 6.79
C THR A 126 -22.66 14.11 5.97
N ILE A 127 -21.91 13.21 6.62
CA ILE A 127 -21.16 12.13 5.97
C ILE A 127 -22.11 11.19 5.22
N PHE A 128 -23.35 11.03 5.68
CA PHE A 128 -24.33 10.16 5.05
C PHE A 128 -25.26 10.88 4.08
N THR A 129 -25.32 12.22 4.12
CA THR A 129 -26.30 13.00 3.35
C THR A 129 -25.68 13.85 2.23
N SER A 130 -24.40 14.23 2.34
CA SER A 130 -23.72 15.11 1.36
C SER A 130 -23.15 14.39 0.13
N GLY A 131 -23.16 13.05 0.12
CA GLY A 131 -22.60 12.24 -0.97
C GLY A 131 -21.09 12.00 -0.85
N ALA A 132 -20.48 11.58 -1.97
CA ALA A 132 -19.08 11.17 -2.04
C ALA A 132 -18.10 12.36 -2.08
N TYR A 133 -17.01 12.27 -1.33
CA TYR A 133 -15.87 13.21 -1.40
C TYR A 133 -15.29 13.27 -2.83
N PRO A 134 -14.81 14.44 -3.32
CA PRO A 134 -14.64 15.71 -2.60
C PRO A 134 -15.87 16.63 -2.56
N ALA A 135 -16.88 16.36 -3.38
CA ALA A 135 -18.11 17.18 -3.40
C ALA A 135 -18.91 17.01 -2.10
N GLY A 136 -19.01 15.79 -1.59
CA GLY A 136 -19.59 15.44 -0.30
C GLY A 136 -18.53 15.07 0.74
N ASN A 137 -18.95 14.36 1.80
CA ASN A 137 -18.10 14.03 2.95
C ASN A 137 -17.86 12.53 3.13
N PHE A 138 -18.54 11.66 2.38
CA PHE A 138 -18.33 10.21 2.45
C PHE A 138 -17.07 9.77 1.70
N SER A 139 -16.14 9.09 2.36
CA SER A 139 -14.89 8.63 1.75
C SER A 139 -14.20 7.56 2.59
N TRP A 140 -13.35 6.75 1.94
CA TRP A 140 -12.36 5.90 2.61
C TRP A 140 -10.97 6.51 2.68
N HIS A 141 -10.71 7.64 1.98
CA HIS A 141 -9.42 8.31 1.87
C HIS A 141 -8.25 7.31 1.71
N HIS A 142 -7.30 7.33 2.65
CA HIS A 142 -6.07 6.55 2.59
C HIS A 142 -6.29 5.05 2.72
N LEU A 143 -7.48 4.61 3.12
CA LEU A 143 -7.86 3.20 3.27
C LEU A 143 -8.25 2.53 1.94
N TRP A 144 -8.19 3.25 0.81
CA TRP A 144 -8.47 2.71 -0.54
C TRP A 144 -7.76 1.38 -0.80
N PHE A 145 -6.51 1.22 -0.35
CA PHE A 145 -5.76 -0.02 -0.54
C PHE A 145 -6.43 -1.23 0.13
N ILE A 146 -7.10 -1.06 1.29
CA ILE A 146 -7.85 -2.13 1.95
C ILE A 146 -9.08 -2.50 1.12
N VAL A 147 -9.77 -1.50 0.54
CA VAL A 147 -10.93 -1.72 -0.35
C VAL A 147 -10.51 -2.60 -1.53
N TYR A 148 -9.45 -2.17 -2.25
CA TYR A 148 -8.96 -2.86 -3.44
C TYR A 148 -8.50 -4.27 -3.09
N LEU A 149 -7.73 -4.43 -2.01
CA LEU A 149 -7.27 -5.73 -1.56
C LEU A 149 -8.43 -6.67 -1.20
N PHE A 150 -9.45 -6.18 -0.50
CA PHE A 150 -10.62 -6.98 -0.16
C PHE A 150 -11.38 -7.42 -1.41
N ILE A 151 -11.61 -6.51 -2.36
CA ILE A 151 -12.29 -6.82 -3.62
C ILE A 151 -11.47 -7.83 -4.43
N TYR A 152 -10.16 -7.65 -4.58
CA TYR A 152 -9.31 -8.62 -5.26
C TYR A 152 -9.35 -9.99 -4.59
N ASP A 153 -9.21 -10.03 -3.26
CA ASP A 153 -9.24 -11.28 -2.52
C ASP A 153 -10.57 -12.01 -2.74
N VAL A 154 -11.72 -11.32 -2.70
CA VAL A 154 -13.04 -11.94 -2.90
C VAL A 154 -13.22 -12.38 -4.36
N VAL A 155 -13.07 -11.46 -5.31
CA VAL A 155 -13.36 -11.70 -6.73
C VAL A 155 -12.42 -12.74 -7.34
N PHE A 156 -11.12 -12.72 -6.98
CA PHE A 156 -10.13 -13.64 -7.54
C PHE A 156 -9.90 -14.89 -6.68
N THR A 157 -10.67 -15.13 -5.62
CA THR A 157 -10.61 -16.39 -4.84
C THR A 157 -10.74 -17.64 -5.73
N PRO A 158 -11.67 -17.73 -6.70
CA PRO A 158 -11.75 -18.88 -7.60
C PRO A 158 -10.46 -19.10 -8.39
N PHE A 159 -9.87 -18.02 -8.91
CA PHE A 159 -8.59 -18.07 -9.62
C PHE A 159 -7.45 -18.53 -8.70
N PHE A 160 -7.33 -17.94 -7.51
CA PHE A 160 -6.27 -18.31 -6.56
C PHE A 160 -6.38 -19.78 -6.13
N THR A 161 -7.59 -20.25 -5.82
CA THR A 161 -7.82 -21.65 -5.43
C THR A 161 -7.53 -22.62 -6.57
N TRP A 162 -7.90 -22.27 -7.81
CA TRP A 162 -7.58 -23.05 -8.99
C TRP A 162 -6.06 -23.18 -9.21
N ILE A 163 -5.30 -22.08 -9.07
CA ILE A 163 -3.85 -22.10 -9.16
C ILE A 163 -3.24 -22.99 -8.07
N ILE A 164 -3.64 -22.82 -6.80
CA ILE A 164 -3.11 -23.63 -5.69
C ILE A 164 -3.34 -25.12 -5.93
N ARG A 165 -4.52 -25.52 -6.42
CA ARG A 165 -4.83 -26.92 -6.76
C ARG A 165 -4.06 -27.43 -7.97
N SER A 166 -3.68 -26.54 -8.88
CA SER A 166 -2.94 -26.91 -10.09
C SER A 166 -1.43 -27.08 -9.88
N ARG A 167 -0.91 -26.76 -8.69
CA ARG A 167 0.54 -26.87 -8.37
C ARG A 167 1.11 -28.28 -8.51
N ALA A 168 0.29 -29.32 -8.38
CA ALA A 168 0.73 -30.71 -8.56
C ALA A 168 0.68 -31.17 -10.03
N LYS A 169 0.24 -30.30 -10.96
CA LYS A 169 0.10 -30.64 -12.38
C LYS A 169 1.37 -30.31 -13.15
N HIS A 170 1.76 -31.19 -14.06
CA HIS A 170 2.98 -31.03 -14.87
C HIS A 170 3.05 -29.72 -15.67
N TRP A 171 1.91 -29.26 -16.23
CA TRP A 171 1.87 -28.00 -16.98
C TRP A 171 2.23 -26.78 -16.12
N PHE A 172 1.93 -26.82 -14.82
CA PHE A 172 2.22 -25.73 -13.89
C PHE A 172 3.72 -25.57 -13.76
N ASP A 173 4.43 -26.67 -13.49
CA ASP A 173 5.89 -26.67 -13.35
C ASP A 173 6.57 -26.27 -14.67
N GLN A 174 6.10 -26.78 -15.82
CA GLN A 174 6.60 -26.37 -17.13
C GLN A 174 6.43 -24.86 -17.36
N LEU A 175 5.24 -24.31 -17.14
CA LEU A 175 4.97 -22.89 -17.35
C LEU A 175 5.88 -22.01 -16.48
N PHE A 176 5.97 -22.30 -15.18
CA PHE A 176 6.75 -21.45 -14.27
C PHE A 176 8.26 -21.67 -14.37
N SER A 177 8.72 -22.87 -14.77
CA SER A 177 10.12 -23.09 -15.16
C SER A 177 10.51 -22.27 -16.39
N TRP A 178 9.59 -22.12 -17.35
CA TRP A 178 9.81 -21.29 -18.54
C TRP A 178 9.99 -19.81 -18.16
N PHE A 179 9.15 -19.29 -17.26
CA PHE A 179 9.31 -17.93 -16.70
C PHE A 179 10.58 -17.78 -15.86
N ALA A 180 11.01 -18.84 -15.16
CA ALA A 180 12.25 -18.84 -14.38
C ALA A 180 13.53 -18.93 -15.23
N THR A 181 13.40 -19.24 -16.54
CA THR A 181 14.54 -19.42 -17.45
C THR A 181 15.07 -18.07 -17.94
N GLY A 182 16.38 -17.85 -17.80
CA GLY A 182 17.01 -16.58 -18.17
C GLY A 182 16.33 -15.40 -17.47
N ARG A 183 16.02 -14.33 -18.19
CA ARG A 183 15.38 -13.11 -17.66
C ARG A 183 13.87 -13.05 -17.96
N ARG A 184 13.22 -14.17 -18.27
CA ARG A 184 11.81 -14.22 -18.68
C ARG A 184 10.84 -13.83 -17.56
N ILE A 185 11.27 -13.80 -16.30
CA ILE A 185 10.45 -13.32 -15.18
C ILE A 185 9.92 -11.89 -15.40
N TYR A 186 10.66 -11.04 -16.13
CA TYR A 186 10.21 -9.69 -16.46
C TYR A 186 8.97 -9.70 -17.37
N LEU A 187 8.67 -10.79 -18.09
CA LEU A 187 7.45 -10.90 -18.87
C LEU A 187 6.19 -10.85 -18.00
N LEU A 188 6.28 -11.21 -16.71
CA LEU A 188 5.16 -11.11 -15.76
C LEU A 188 4.71 -9.66 -15.52
N MET A 189 5.54 -8.67 -15.82
CA MET A 189 5.16 -7.26 -15.69
C MET A 189 4.33 -6.75 -16.88
N LEU A 190 4.41 -7.44 -18.03
CA LEU A 190 3.85 -6.94 -19.29
C LEU A 190 2.35 -6.63 -19.20
N PRO A 191 1.48 -7.48 -18.63
CA PRO A 191 0.06 -7.15 -18.54
C PRO A 191 -0.21 -5.84 -17.80
N GLY A 192 0.48 -5.60 -16.68
CA GLY A 192 0.34 -4.36 -15.91
C GLY A 192 0.93 -3.15 -16.63
N VAL A 193 2.06 -3.31 -17.32
CA VAL A 193 2.68 -2.25 -18.13
C VAL A 193 1.77 -1.88 -19.30
N LEU A 194 1.24 -2.86 -20.04
CA LEU A 194 0.38 -2.62 -21.19
C LEU A 194 -0.90 -1.88 -20.77
N ILE A 195 -1.58 -2.35 -19.72
CA ILE A 195 -2.78 -1.67 -19.20
C ILE A 195 -2.49 -0.23 -18.85
N HIS A 196 -1.45 0.03 -18.07
CA HIS A 196 -1.13 1.40 -17.66
C HIS A 196 -0.78 2.27 -18.87
N THR A 197 0.06 1.79 -19.78
CA THR A 197 0.47 2.52 -20.99
C THR A 197 -0.69 2.93 -21.89
N PHE A 198 -1.70 2.05 -22.04
CA PHE A 198 -2.81 2.31 -22.96
C PHE A 198 -4.02 2.99 -22.29
N LEU A 199 -4.18 2.87 -20.97
CA LEU A 199 -5.37 3.36 -20.27
C LEU A 199 -5.11 4.57 -19.37
N ALA A 200 -3.87 4.82 -18.90
CA ALA A 200 -3.60 5.89 -17.92
C ALA A 200 -3.92 7.30 -18.45
N GLY A 201 -3.73 7.56 -19.75
CA GLY A 201 -4.06 8.85 -20.36
C GLY A 201 -5.57 9.13 -20.43
N LYS A 202 -6.41 8.09 -20.52
CA LYS A 202 -7.88 8.21 -20.59
C LYS A 202 -8.54 8.09 -19.22
N PHE A 203 -7.96 7.28 -18.35
CA PHE A 203 -8.48 6.96 -17.02
C PHE A 203 -7.40 7.26 -15.97
N PRO A 204 -7.29 8.53 -15.54
CA PRO A 204 -6.36 8.92 -14.48
C PRO A 204 -6.74 8.23 -13.16
N GLY A 205 -5.75 8.10 -12.26
CA GLY A 205 -5.95 7.40 -10.99
C GLY A 205 -6.85 8.17 -10.03
N THR A 206 -7.96 7.56 -9.62
CA THR A 206 -8.94 8.14 -8.68
C THR A 206 -8.82 7.52 -7.29
N ASN A 207 -8.44 6.24 -7.21
CA ASN A 207 -8.52 5.41 -6.01
C ASN A 207 -9.94 5.28 -5.42
N ASP A 208 -10.97 5.50 -6.24
CA ASP A 208 -12.40 5.46 -5.85
C ASP A 208 -13.12 4.16 -6.23
N LEU A 209 -12.38 3.16 -6.74
CA LEU A 209 -12.83 1.86 -7.24
C LEU A 209 -13.74 1.93 -8.47
N ILE A 210 -14.73 2.82 -8.49
CA ILE A 210 -15.80 2.89 -9.50
C ILE A 210 -15.29 3.45 -10.82
N HIS A 211 -14.49 4.51 -10.78
CA HIS A 211 -13.98 5.17 -11.98
C HIS A 211 -12.51 4.84 -12.27
N ASP A 212 -11.90 3.99 -11.43
CA ASP A 212 -10.47 3.71 -11.44
C ASP A 212 -10.07 2.61 -12.42
N TYR A 213 -10.62 2.62 -13.65
CA TYR A 213 -10.52 1.51 -14.60
C TYR A 213 -9.09 1.08 -14.93
N CYS A 214 -8.17 2.02 -15.13
CA CYS A 214 -6.75 1.72 -15.39
C CYS A 214 -6.08 1.13 -14.14
N PHE A 215 -6.20 1.85 -13.03
CA PHE A 215 -5.46 1.55 -11.82
C PHE A 215 -5.99 0.30 -11.10
N PHE A 216 -7.28 -0.01 -11.22
CA PHE A 216 -7.85 -1.28 -10.74
C PHE A 216 -7.12 -2.49 -11.33
N PHE A 217 -6.81 -2.52 -12.63
CA PHE A 217 -6.06 -3.65 -13.18
C PHE A 217 -4.55 -3.51 -12.98
N TYR A 218 -4.01 -2.29 -13.01
CA TYR A 218 -2.60 -2.03 -12.71
C TYR A 218 -2.20 -2.56 -11.32
N TRP A 219 -2.99 -2.26 -10.29
CA TRP A 219 -2.79 -2.74 -8.93
C TRP A 219 -2.99 -4.26 -8.81
N LEU A 220 -4.03 -4.80 -9.46
CA LEU A 220 -4.29 -6.23 -9.48
C LEU A 220 -3.07 -7.02 -9.96
N PHE A 221 -2.40 -6.57 -11.02
CA PHE A 221 -1.27 -7.32 -11.58
C PHE A 221 -0.08 -7.43 -10.62
N PHE A 222 0.20 -6.42 -9.78
CA PHE A 222 1.21 -6.60 -8.73
C PHE A 222 0.84 -7.69 -7.73
N LEU A 223 -0.44 -7.74 -7.34
CA LEU A 223 -0.95 -8.79 -6.46
C LEU A 223 -0.84 -10.17 -7.13
N LEU A 224 -1.25 -10.29 -8.40
CA LEU A 224 -1.14 -11.55 -9.15
C LEU A 224 0.32 -12.01 -9.27
N VAL A 225 1.25 -11.11 -9.63
CA VAL A 225 2.67 -11.46 -9.75
C VAL A 225 3.23 -11.90 -8.39
N GLY A 226 2.91 -11.21 -7.30
CA GLY A 226 3.33 -11.62 -5.96
C GLY A 226 2.77 -12.98 -5.54
N PHE A 227 1.50 -13.25 -5.87
CA PHE A 227 0.86 -14.54 -5.65
C PHE A 227 1.54 -15.66 -6.43
N LEU A 228 1.77 -15.47 -7.74
CA LEU A 228 2.43 -16.45 -8.61
C LEU A 228 3.87 -16.73 -8.16
N CYS A 229 4.64 -15.69 -7.85
CA CYS A 229 6.02 -15.83 -7.35
C CYS A 229 6.09 -16.64 -6.05
N MET A 230 5.10 -16.51 -5.16
CA MET A 230 5.06 -17.31 -3.93
C MET A 230 4.60 -18.75 -4.18
N CYS A 231 3.77 -18.97 -5.19
CA CYS A 231 3.31 -20.30 -5.56
C CYS A 231 4.37 -21.10 -6.36
N ALA A 232 5.30 -20.42 -7.04
CA ALA A 232 6.45 -21.00 -7.73
C ALA A 232 7.78 -20.41 -7.20
N PRO A 233 8.42 -21.04 -6.19
CA PRO A 233 9.60 -20.50 -5.51
C PRO A 233 10.77 -20.12 -6.43
N ALA A 234 10.94 -20.82 -7.57
CA ALA A 234 11.95 -20.51 -8.58
C ALA A 234 11.85 -19.07 -9.09
N LEU A 235 10.65 -18.49 -9.17
CA LEU A 235 10.47 -17.09 -9.55
C LEU A 235 11.04 -16.14 -8.49
N MET A 236 10.85 -16.43 -7.19
CA MET A 236 11.47 -15.65 -6.12
C MET A 236 13.00 -15.77 -6.15
N ASP A 237 13.56 -16.92 -6.58
CA ASP A 237 15.01 -17.07 -6.81
C ASP A 237 15.49 -16.20 -7.97
N CYS A 238 14.73 -16.09 -9.06
CA CYS A 238 15.03 -15.18 -10.16
C CYS A 238 15.06 -13.71 -9.69
N LEU A 239 14.10 -13.28 -8.87
CA LEU A 239 14.10 -11.91 -8.31
C LEU A 239 15.34 -11.65 -7.44
N GLU A 240 15.76 -12.62 -6.62
CA GLU A 240 17.00 -12.51 -5.86
C GLU A 240 18.23 -12.44 -6.77
N ARG A 241 18.32 -13.32 -7.78
CA ARG A 241 19.43 -13.36 -8.74
C ARG A 241 19.57 -12.04 -9.49
N ASP A 242 18.47 -11.53 -10.03
CA ASP A 242 18.46 -10.38 -10.95
C ASP A 242 18.30 -9.02 -10.22
N ARG A 243 18.28 -9.01 -8.88
CA ARG A 243 18.05 -7.82 -8.03
C ARG A 243 18.86 -6.59 -8.41
N ARG A 244 20.12 -6.76 -8.84
CA ARG A 244 21.02 -5.67 -9.24
C ARG A 244 20.59 -5.06 -10.57
N LEU A 245 20.17 -5.89 -11.52
CA LEU A 245 19.65 -5.43 -12.80
C LEU A 245 18.32 -4.70 -12.60
N SER A 246 17.39 -5.26 -11.81
CA SER A 246 16.13 -4.58 -11.50
C SER A 246 16.39 -3.22 -10.84
N LEU A 247 17.34 -3.13 -9.91
CA LEU A 247 17.70 -1.86 -9.27
C LEU A 247 18.30 -0.85 -10.27
N ALA A 248 19.19 -1.29 -11.15
CA ALA A 248 19.78 -0.44 -12.17
C ALA A 248 18.71 0.13 -13.12
N ILE A 249 17.78 -0.72 -13.58
CA ILE A 249 16.68 -0.27 -14.45
C ILE A 249 15.74 0.66 -13.66
N ALA A 250 15.45 0.39 -12.38
CA ALA A 250 14.63 1.26 -11.55
C ALA A 250 15.20 2.69 -11.45
N PHE A 251 16.52 2.81 -11.23
CA PHE A 251 17.21 4.10 -11.20
C PHE A 251 17.27 4.76 -12.58
N ALA A 252 17.59 4.00 -13.62
CA ALA A 252 17.58 4.53 -14.98
C ALA A 252 16.20 5.06 -15.38
N SER A 253 15.12 4.36 -15.02
CA SER A 253 13.76 4.78 -15.29
C SER A 253 13.37 6.05 -14.55
N ILE A 254 13.73 6.22 -13.25
CA ILE A 254 13.40 7.46 -12.55
C ILE A 254 14.21 8.65 -13.06
N ILE A 255 15.49 8.47 -13.40
CA ILE A 255 16.32 9.51 -14.02
C ILE A 255 15.70 9.92 -15.35
N CYS A 256 15.30 8.94 -16.17
CA CYS A 256 14.65 9.18 -17.45
C CYS A 256 13.32 9.93 -17.29
N ILE A 257 12.46 9.50 -16.38
CA ILE A 257 11.18 10.18 -16.09
C ILE A 257 11.42 11.62 -15.63
N ASN A 258 12.35 11.84 -14.70
CA ASN A 258 12.61 13.18 -14.18
C ASN A 258 13.29 14.09 -15.21
N TYR A 259 14.12 13.54 -16.10
CA TYR A 259 14.65 14.30 -17.23
C TYR A 259 13.51 14.84 -18.11
N PHE A 260 12.52 14.01 -18.45
CA PHE A 260 11.36 14.48 -19.21
C PHE A 260 10.52 15.50 -18.42
N ARG A 261 10.21 15.21 -17.14
CA ARG A 261 9.42 16.10 -16.27
C ARG A 261 10.02 17.47 -16.09
N TRP A 262 11.31 17.53 -15.75
CA TRP A 262 11.97 18.80 -15.42
C TRP A 262 12.28 19.67 -16.63
N ASN A 263 12.20 19.11 -17.85
CA ASN A 263 12.39 19.84 -19.10
C ASN A 263 11.09 20.08 -19.88
N ASN A 264 9.93 19.71 -19.32
CA ASN A 264 8.61 19.83 -19.95
C ASN A 264 8.56 19.11 -21.33
N LEU A 265 9.13 17.90 -21.40
CA LEU A 265 9.26 17.11 -22.63
C LEU A 265 8.30 15.90 -22.68
N GLU A 266 7.33 15.84 -21.77
CA GLU A 266 6.38 14.72 -21.66
C GLU A 266 5.52 14.56 -22.91
N ASP A 267 5.10 15.67 -23.52
CA ASP A 267 4.27 15.70 -24.73
C ASP A 267 5.10 15.56 -26.02
N ALA A 268 6.41 15.82 -25.95
CA ALA A 268 7.32 15.80 -27.10
C ALA A 268 7.76 14.37 -27.50
N ILE A 269 7.68 13.40 -26.58
CA ILE A 269 7.97 12.00 -26.86
C ILE A 269 6.69 11.25 -27.24
N GLN A 270 6.81 10.12 -27.94
CA GLN A 270 5.67 9.21 -28.12
C GLN A 270 5.05 8.92 -26.75
N THR A 271 3.87 9.50 -26.51
CA THR A 271 3.23 9.59 -25.19
C THR A 271 3.20 8.23 -24.48
N ARG A 272 3.02 7.15 -25.26
CA ARG A 272 3.02 5.75 -24.79
C ARG A 272 4.34 5.28 -24.19
N PHE A 273 5.49 5.68 -24.73
CA PHE A 273 6.79 5.30 -24.16
C PHE A 273 6.95 5.89 -22.76
N TYR A 274 6.64 7.18 -22.61
CA TYR A 274 6.70 7.85 -21.31
C TYR A 274 5.74 7.22 -20.30
N TRP A 275 4.49 6.94 -20.69
CA TRP A 275 3.54 6.24 -19.82
C TRP A 275 3.97 4.82 -19.43
N ALA A 276 4.76 4.14 -20.26
CA ALA A 276 5.31 2.82 -19.97
C ALA A 276 6.46 2.87 -18.95
N LEU A 277 7.18 3.99 -18.83
CA LEU A 277 8.28 4.12 -17.86
C LEU A 277 7.77 4.03 -16.41
N TYR A 278 6.59 4.56 -16.12
CA TYR A 278 5.98 4.53 -14.79
C TYR A 278 5.78 3.11 -14.21
N PRO A 279 5.04 2.20 -14.88
CA PRO A 279 4.85 0.84 -14.41
C PRO A 279 6.17 0.05 -14.47
N VAL A 280 7.03 0.27 -15.47
CA VAL A 280 8.35 -0.39 -15.54
C VAL A 280 9.17 -0.03 -14.30
N MET A 281 9.31 1.26 -13.98
CA MET A 281 9.98 1.72 -12.77
C MET A 281 9.39 1.07 -11.51
N ALA A 282 8.06 1.03 -11.39
CA ALA A 282 7.38 0.43 -10.25
C ALA A 282 7.73 -1.06 -10.08
N TYR A 283 7.61 -1.86 -11.16
CA TYR A 283 7.98 -3.28 -11.15
C TYR A 283 9.46 -3.48 -10.85
N MET A 284 10.34 -2.68 -11.42
CA MET A 284 11.78 -2.78 -11.19
C MET A 284 12.16 -2.50 -9.74
N TRP A 285 11.56 -1.48 -9.11
CA TRP A 285 11.71 -1.24 -7.67
C TRP A 285 11.17 -2.40 -6.83
N VAL A 286 9.97 -2.91 -7.14
CA VAL A 286 9.38 -4.05 -6.40
C VAL A 286 10.28 -5.28 -6.51
N PHE A 287 10.71 -5.64 -7.71
CA PHE A 287 11.57 -6.80 -7.96
C PHE A 287 12.94 -6.65 -7.29
N ALA A 288 13.54 -5.46 -7.35
CA ALA A 288 14.77 -5.16 -6.63
C ALA A 288 14.58 -5.32 -5.11
N LEU A 289 13.57 -4.67 -4.53
CA LEU A 289 13.32 -4.71 -3.08
C LEU A 289 13.02 -6.13 -2.58
N VAL A 290 12.22 -6.90 -3.33
CA VAL A 290 11.94 -8.30 -3.03
C VAL A 290 13.22 -9.14 -3.11
N GLY A 291 14.03 -8.97 -4.16
CA GLY A 291 15.29 -9.69 -4.33
C GLY A 291 16.35 -9.37 -3.27
N TYR A 292 16.54 -8.08 -2.95
CA TYR A 292 17.41 -7.64 -1.85
C TYR A 292 16.87 -8.08 -0.48
N GLY A 293 15.55 -7.99 -0.27
CA GLY A 293 14.90 -8.48 0.93
C GLY A 293 15.17 -9.96 1.13
N LYS A 294 14.95 -10.79 0.10
CA LYS A 294 15.22 -12.22 0.20
C LYS A 294 16.68 -12.54 0.49
N ARG A 295 17.63 -11.80 -0.11
CA ARG A 295 19.06 -11.99 0.13
C ARG A 295 19.51 -11.60 1.54
N TYR A 296 19.03 -10.47 2.06
CA TYR A 296 19.61 -9.82 3.25
C TYR A 296 18.68 -9.75 4.47
N LEU A 297 17.37 -9.79 4.26
CA LEU A 297 16.36 -9.65 5.32
C LEU A 297 15.64 -10.97 5.65
N ASN A 298 16.13 -12.11 5.16
CA ASN A 298 15.49 -13.42 5.40
C ASN A 298 15.87 -14.06 6.75
N LYS A 299 16.23 -13.24 7.75
CA LYS A 299 16.49 -13.69 9.11
C LYS A 299 15.31 -13.34 10.01
N PRO A 300 14.73 -14.32 10.73
CA PRO A 300 13.69 -14.01 11.71
C PRO A 300 14.30 -13.17 12.84
N HIS A 301 13.56 -12.17 13.31
CA HIS A 301 13.95 -11.35 14.44
C HIS A 301 12.78 -11.25 15.44
N LYS A 302 13.11 -11.19 16.73
CA LYS A 302 12.13 -11.14 17.83
C LYS A 302 11.13 -9.97 17.71
N SER A 303 11.56 -8.84 17.15
CA SER A 303 10.67 -7.68 16.92
C SER A 303 9.63 -7.90 15.83
N LEU A 304 9.83 -8.83 14.88
CA LEU A 304 8.87 -9.06 13.79
C LEU A 304 7.49 -9.46 14.31
N GLY A 305 7.42 -10.27 15.37
CA GLY A 305 6.15 -10.68 15.96
C GLY A 305 5.34 -9.49 16.48
N TYR A 306 6.02 -8.53 17.10
CA TYR A 306 5.44 -7.29 17.60
C TYR A 306 5.09 -6.33 16.45
N LEU A 307 6.05 -6.01 15.58
CA LEU A 307 5.87 -5.05 14.49
C LEU A 307 4.74 -5.47 13.54
N ASN A 308 4.67 -6.75 13.19
CA ASN A 308 3.60 -7.26 12.31
C ASN A 308 2.19 -7.15 12.92
N GLN A 309 2.06 -7.09 14.25
CA GLN A 309 0.78 -6.83 14.89
C GLN A 309 0.41 -5.34 14.88
N MET A 310 1.42 -4.46 14.87
CA MET A 310 1.21 -3.01 14.95
C MET A 310 1.01 -2.35 13.58
N VAL A 311 1.65 -2.85 12.51
CA VAL A 311 1.65 -2.19 11.20
C VAL A 311 0.26 -1.93 10.62
N TYR A 312 -0.69 -2.86 10.79
CA TYR A 312 -2.02 -2.70 10.20
C TYR A 312 -2.90 -1.68 10.95
N PRO A 313 -3.04 -1.77 12.30
CA PRO A 313 -3.67 -0.69 13.07
C PRO A 313 -3.00 0.68 12.86
N PHE A 314 -1.66 0.72 12.81
CA PHE A 314 -0.90 1.94 12.54
C PHE A 314 -1.27 2.54 11.19
N TYR A 315 -1.29 1.72 10.13
CA TYR A 315 -1.73 2.15 8.82
C TYR A 315 -3.17 2.72 8.82
N ILE A 316 -4.08 2.17 9.63
CA ILE A 316 -5.43 2.71 9.71
C ILE A 316 -5.44 4.10 10.34
N VAL A 317 -4.75 4.30 11.48
CA VAL A 317 -4.89 5.54 12.29
C VAL A 317 -3.97 6.68 11.90
N HIS A 318 -2.79 6.39 11.32
CA HIS A 318 -1.71 7.39 11.20
C HIS A 318 -2.11 8.66 10.45
N GLN A 319 -2.86 8.55 9.33
CA GLN A 319 -3.18 9.73 8.52
C GLN A 319 -4.11 10.70 9.25
N THR A 320 -5.07 10.20 10.02
CA THR A 320 -5.95 11.06 10.82
C THR A 320 -5.16 11.85 11.85
N VAL A 321 -4.20 11.20 12.51
CA VAL A 321 -3.28 11.88 13.42
C VAL A 321 -2.46 12.94 12.69
N ILE A 322 -1.95 12.65 11.49
CA ILE A 322 -1.23 13.62 10.65
C ILE A 322 -2.11 14.83 10.34
N VAL A 323 -3.35 14.62 9.90
CA VAL A 323 -4.26 15.73 9.54
C VAL A 323 -4.59 16.59 10.76
N ILE A 324 -4.87 15.96 11.91
CA ILE A 324 -5.10 16.67 13.18
C ILE A 324 -3.89 17.53 13.56
N LEU A 325 -2.68 16.96 13.55
CA LEU A 325 -1.47 17.71 13.87
C LEU A 325 -1.23 18.85 12.86
N THR A 326 -1.35 18.55 11.57
CA THR A 326 -1.15 19.50 10.47
C THR A 326 -2.08 20.70 10.60
N PHE A 327 -3.34 20.51 10.98
CA PHE A 327 -4.32 21.59 11.16
C PHE A 327 -3.84 22.71 12.09
N TYR A 328 -3.07 22.38 13.11
CA TYR A 328 -2.45 23.34 14.02
C TYR A 328 -1.05 23.76 13.54
N VAL A 329 -0.21 22.78 13.16
CA VAL A 329 1.21 23.01 12.85
C VAL A 329 1.41 23.96 11.67
N ILE A 330 0.56 23.91 10.64
CA ILE A 330 0.70 24.81 9.46
C ILE A 330 0.49 26.30 9.78
N ARG A 331 -0.09 26.61 10.96
CA ARG A 331 -0.36 28.00 11.40
C ARG A 331 0.83 28.62 12.14
N THR A 332 1.81 27.81 12.53
CA THR A 332 3.02 28.28 13.21
C THR A 332 3.97 28.97 12.22
N THR A 333 4.90 29.77 12.73
CA THR A 333 5.93 30.47 11.94
C THR A 333 7.19 29.63 11.74
N ASP A 334 7.21 28.38 12.20
CA ASP A 334 8.37 27.49 12.09
C ASP A 334 8.67 27.07 10.64
N THR A 335 9.90 26.66 10.40
CA THR A 335 10.35 26.17 9.09
C THR A 335 9.62 24.89 8.68
N ILE A 336 9.52 24.64 7.36
CA ILE A 336 8.94 23.41 6.81
C ILE A 336 9.56 22.15 7.44
N TRP A 337 10.88 22.12 7.61
CA TRP A 337 11.58 20.96 8.15
C TRP A 337 11.25 20.70 9.61
N MET A 338 11.19 21.74 10.45
CA MET A 338 10.76 21.61 11.84
C MET A 338 9.33 21.07 11.92
N LYS A 339 8.41 21.65 11.14
CA LYS A 339 7.01 21.21 11.05
C LYS A 339 6.89 19.75 10.56
N TYR A 340 7.67 19.37 9.56
CA TYR A 340 7.69 18.01 9.01
C TYR A 340 8.20 16.99 10.03
N PHE A 341 9.36 17.22 10.65
CA PHE A 341 9.91 16.29 11.65
C PHE A 341 9.03 16.20 12.89
N PHE A 342 8.48 17.33 13.34
CA PHE A 342 7.49 17.36 14.42
C PHE A 342 6.28 16.48 14.08
N THR A 343 5.71 16.64 12.88
CA THR A 343 4.55 15.87 12.42
C THR A 343 4.87 14.37 12.35
N VAL A 344 6.04 13.98 11.81
CA VAL A 344 6.46 12.57 11.72
C VAL A 344 6.61 11.95 13.11
N LEU A 345 7.38 12.57 14.00
CA LEU A 345 7.70 12.03 15.32
C LEU A 345 6.45 11.94 16.20
N LEU A 346 5.65 12.99 16.21
CA LEU A 346 4.47 13.05 17.05
C LEU A 346 3.35 12.16 16.52
N THR A 347 3.21 12.03 15.20
CA THR A 347 2.31 11.03 14.61
C THR A 347 2.70 9.62 15.03
N LEU A 348 3.99 9.28 14.98
CA LEU A 348 4.48 7.97 15.41
C LEU A 348 4.13 7.72 16.89
N ALA A 349 4.47 8.67 17.76
CA ALA A 349 4.23 8.56 19.20
C ALA A 349 2.73 8.43 19.53
N ILE A 350 1.90 9.32 18.97
CA ILE A 350 0.45 9.32 19.20
C ILE A 350 -0.18 8.05 18.63
N SER A 351 0.15 7.66 17.40
CA SER A 351 -0.43 6.45 16.78
C SER A 351 -0.08 5.20 17.58
N LEU A 352 1.16 5.07 18.06
CA LEU A 352 1.55 3.94 18.91
C LEU A 352 0.82 3.98 20.26
N THR A 353 0.67 5.16 20.86
CA THR A 353 -0.09 5.33 22.11
C THR A 353 -1.55 4.93 21.94
N LEU A 354 -2.19 5.39 20.86
CA LEU A 354 -3.56 5.01 20.51
C LEU A 354 -3.70 3.50 20.39
N ILE A 355 -2.75 2.86 19.72
CA ILE A 355 -2.77 1.40 19.56
C ILE A 355 -2.57 0.69 20.90
N HIS A 356 -1.59 1.08 21.71
CA HIS A 356 -1.29 0.37 22.96
C HIS A 356 -2.32 0.58 24.05
N VAL A 357 -2.93 1.76 24.12
CA VAL A 357 -3.86 2.12 25.19
C VAL A 357 -5.30 1.80 24.80
N PHE A 358 -5.73 2.12 23.58
CA PHE A 358 -7.15 2.06 23.21
C PHE A 358 -7.52 0.91 22.26
N ILE A 359 -6.58 0.36 21.50
CA ILE A 359 -6.89 -0.70 20.51
C ILE A 359 -6.48 -2.08 21.03
N ARG A 360 -5.21 -2.23 21.41
CA ARG A 360 -4.58 -3.51 21.76
C ARG A 360 -5.16 -4.17 23.01
N PRO A 361 -5.52 -3.45 24.10
CA PRO A 361 -6.02 -4.07 25.32
C PRO A 361 -7.46 -4.59 25.18
N PHE A 362 -8.29 -3.94 24.37
CA PHE A 362 -9.71 -4.23 24.28
C PHE A 362 -10.04 -5.19 23.13
N LYS A 363 -10.86 -6.22 23.38
CA LYS A 363 -11.28 -7.20 22.35
C LYS A 363 -11.95 -6.51 21.15
N ALA A 364 -12.85 -5.57 21.41
CA ALA A 364 -13.53 -4.79 20.37
C ALA A 364 -12.53 -3.97 19.54
N GLY A 365 -11.58 -3.29 20.17
CA GLY A 365 -10.52 -2.56 19.48
C GLY A 365 -9.68 -3.48 18.59
N ARG A 366 -9.26 -4.65 19.09
CA ARG A 366 -8.53 -5.63 18.30
C ARG A 366 -9.31 -6.08 17.07
N TRP A 367 -10.60 -6.35 17.24
CA TRP A 367 -11.49 -6.78 16.16
C TRP A 367 -11.71 -5.67 15.11
N LEU A 368 -12.04 -4.46 15.55
CA LEU A 368 -12.25 -3.29 14.68
C LEU A 368 -10.99 -2.84 13.93
N PHE A 369 -9.79 -3.16 14.43
CA PHE A 369 -8.53 -2.80 13.77
C PHE A 369 -7.76 -4.02 13.24
N GLY A 370 -8.43 -5.17 13.08
CA GLY A 370 -7.88 -6.36 12.41
C GLY A 370 -6.72 -7.05 13.14
N MET A 371 -6.54 -6.80 14.44
CA MET A 371 -5.57 -7.49 15.30
C MET A 371 -6.09 -8.89 15.68
N LYS A 372 -5.19 -9.86 15.86
CA LYS A 372 -5.55 -11.21 16.35
C LYS A 372 -6.00 -11.16 17.81
N ASP A 373 -6.90 -12.02 18.27
CA ASP A 373 -7.25 -12.10 19.69
C ASP A 373 -6.13 -12.67 20.57
N GLN A 374 -6.00 -12.15 21.79
CA GLN A 374 -4.98 -12.60 22.76
C GLN A 374 -5.23 -14.04 23.27
N THR A 375 -6.48 -14.50 23.27
CA THR A 375 -6.88 -15.83 23.77
C THR A 375 -6.37 -16.99 22.91
N THR A 376 -5.88 -16.72 21.69
CA THR A 376 -5.29 -17.75 20.81
C THR A 376 -3.81 -18.04 21.08
N ASN A 377 -3.20 -17.40 22.08
CA ASN A 377 -1.80 -17.57 22.47
C ASN A 377 -1.59 -18.40 23.75
N LYS A 378 -2.60 -19.13 24.26
CA LYS A 378 -2.30 -20.18 25.25
C LYS A 378 -1.61 -21.33 24.51
N PRO A 379 -0.34 -21.65 24.79
CA PRO A 379 0.21 -22.92 24.34
C PRO A 379 -0.63 -24.03 24.98
N ALA A 380 -1.15 -24.93 24.15
CA ALA A 380 -1.58 -26.25 24.60
C ALA A 380 -0.34 -27.09 24.90
#